data_AF-A0A7K2ZJD8-F1
#
_entry.id   AF-A0A7K2ZJD8-F1
#
_cell.length_a   1.000
_cell.length_b   1.000
_cell.length_c   1.000
_cell.angle_alpha   90.00
_cell.angle_beta   90.00
_cell.angle_gamma   90.00
#
_symmetry.space_group_name_H-M   'P 1'
#
loop_
_entity.id
_entity.type
_entity.pdbx_description
1 polymer ?
#
loop_
_entity_poly.entity_id
_entity_poly.type
_entity_poly.pdbx_seq_one_letter_code
_entity_poly.pdbx_strand_id
1 'polypeptide(L)' 'MPLTSTLPIEALVDPVCGLIRGVEAVEHPAGAPPRYTAMTAEVADARRLGAWPADRVSLGT' A
#
# COMPACT_ATOMS: atom_id res chain seq x y z
N MET A 1 21.15 9.76 -14.99
CA MET A 1 20.02 8.88 -15.38
C MET A 1 19.48 8.29 -14.08
N PRO A 2 18.34 8.75 -13.52
CA PRO A 2 17.81 8.03 -12.37
C PRO A 2 17.30 6.68 -12.87
N LEU A 3 17.80 5.60 -12.27
CA LEU A 3 17.35 4.24 -12.49
C LEU A 3 15.95 4.12 -11.88
N THR A 4 14.88 4.34 -12.66
CA THR A 4 13.54 3.90 -12.27
C THR A 4 13.46 2.39 -12.47
N SER A 5 14.15 1.66 -11.60
CA SER A 5 13.89 0.23 -11.44
C SER A 5 12.49 0.12 -10.86
N THR A 6 11.58 -0.50 -11.62
CA THR A 6 10.25 -0.85 -11.12
C THR A 6 10.44 -1.75 -9.91
N LEU A 7 9.93 -1.33 -8.74
CA LEU A 7 9.93 -2.17 -7.56
C LEU A 7 8.71 -3.08 -7.58
N PRO A 8 8.85 -4.33 -7.10
CA PRO A 8 7.72 -5.23 -6.95
C PRO A 8 6.85 -4.77 -5.77
N ILE A 9 5.57 -5.17 -5.74
CA ILE A 9 4.59 -4.69 -4.73
C ILE A 9 5.01 -5.09 -3.30
N GLU A 10 5.72 -6.20 -3.16
CA GLU A 10 6.23 -6.72 -1.89
C GLU A 10 7.28 -5.79 -1.28
N ALA A 11 7.89 -4.90 -2.06
CA ALA A 11 8.79 -3.88 -1.54
C ALA A 11 8.08 -2.81 -0.68
N LEU A 12 6.74 -2.77 -0.69
CA LEU A 12 5.92 -1.91 0.17
C LEU A 12 5.69 -2.52 1.57
N VAL A 13 6.01 -3.81 1.77
CA VAL A 13 5.96 -4.45 3.09
C VAL A 13 7.12 -3.92 3.93
N ASP A 14 6.85 -3.52 5.17
CA ASP A 14 7.85 -2.94 6.06
C ASP A 14 8.60 -4.04 6.82
N PRO A 15 9.88 -4.30 6.50
CA PRO A 15 10.65 -5.36 7.13
C PRO A 15 11.25 -4.95 8.48
N VAL A 16 11.13 -3.67 8.87
CA VAL A 16 11.83 -3.11 10.03
C VAL A 16 10.88 -3.01 11.21
N CYS A 17 9.80 -2.24 11.07
CA CYS A 17 8.84 -2.01 12.14
C CYS A 17 7.63 -2.95 12.02
N GLY A 18 7.45 -3.60 10.88
CA GLY A 18 6.31 -4.49 10.61
C GLY A 18 4.98 -3.75 10.52
N LEU A 19 5.00 -2.45 10.19
CA LEU A 19 3.78 -1.64 10.11
C LEU A 19 2.88 -2.08 8.97
N ILE A 20 3.44 -2.20 7.77
CA ILE A 20 2.78 -2.79 6.61
C ILE A 20 3.16 -4.26 6.58
N ARG A 21 2.18 -5.13 6.78
CA ARG A 21 2.37 -6.58 6.87
C ARG A 21 2.09 -7.29 5.54
N GLY A 22 1.31 -6.65 4.68
CA GLY A 22 0.98 -7.14 3.35
C GLY A 22 0.33 -6.03 2.52
N VAL A 23 0.45 -6.14 1.20
CA VAL A 23 -0.21 -5.23 0.26
C VAL A 23 -0.79 -6.05 -0.88
N GLU A 24 -2.04 -5.76 -1.22
CA GLU A 24 -2.76 -6.40 -2.31
C GLU A 24 -3.23 -5.35 -3.31
N ALA A 25 -3.12 -5.67 -4.59
CA ALA A 25 -3.69 -4.86 -5.65
C ALA A 25 -5.23 -4.90 -5.58
N VAL A 26 -5.86 -3.74 -5.73
CA VAL A 26 -7.31 -3.64 -5.89
C VAL A 26 -7.64 -3.72 -7.37
N GLU A 27 -8.78 -4.35 -7.69
CA GLU A 27 -9.31 -4.36 -9.05
C GLU A 27 -9.42 -2.93 -9.59
N HIS A 28 -8.83 -2.67 -10.75
CA HIS A 28 -8.90 -1.36 -11.39
C HIS A 28 -10.34 -1.11 -11.85
N PRO A 29 -11.04 -0.10 -11.32
CA PRO A 29 -12.44 0.12 -11.65
C PRO A 29 -12.64 0.39 -13.14
N ALA A 30 -13.75 -0.10 -13.69
CA ALA A 30 -14.13 0.21 -15.06
C ALA A 30 -14.30 1.73 -15.23
N GLY A 31 -13.64 2.30 -16.24
CA GLY A 31 -13.69 3.74 -16.51
C GLY A 31 -12.78 4.61 -15.65
N ALA A 32 -12.00 4.04 -14.71
CA ALA A 32 -11.00 4.80 -14.00
C ALA A 32 -9.85 5.26 -14.94
N PRO A 33 -9.20 6.40 -14.65
CA PRO A 33 -8.09 6.90 -15.47
C PRO A 33 -6.97 5.88 -15.62
N PRO A 34 -6.20 5.85 -16.74
CA PRO A 34 -5.12 4.88 -16.95
C PRO A 34 -3.98 4.93 -15.91
N ARG A 35 -3.92 5.99 -15.11
CA ARG A 35 -2.94 6.17 -14.04
C ARG A 35 -3.54 5.98 -12.64
N TYR A 36 -4.82 5.66 -12.56
CA TYR A 36 -5.46 5.33 -11.30
C TYR A 36 -4.78 4.09 -10.73
N THR A 37 -4.33 4.20 -9.50
CA THR A 37 -3.74 3.09 -8.76
C THR A 37 -4.41 3.03 -7.41
N ALA A 38 -4.77 1.82 -7.00
CA ALA A 38 -5.35 1.57 -5.69
C ALA A 38 -4.80 0.26 -5.14
N MET A 39 -4.51 0.29 -3.85
CA MET A 39 -3.97 -0.85 -3.10
C MET A 39 -4.71 -0.95 -1.77
N THR A 40 -4.76 -2.17 -1.23
CA THR A 40 -5.17 -2.41 0.16
C THR A 40 -3.97 -2.93 0.93
N ALA A 41 -3.64 -2.25 2.02
CA ALA A 41 -2.58 -2.66 2.93
C ALA A 41 -3.18 -3.33 4.18
N GLU A 42 -2.57 -4.45 4.58
CA GLU A 42 -2.73 -4.99 5.93
C GLU A 42 -1.75 -4.29 6.86
N VAL A 43 -2.27 -3.78 7.96
CA VAL A 43 -1.53 -2.91 8.88
C VAL A 43 -1.50 -3.55 10.26
N ALA A 44 -0.35 -3.51 10.93
CA ALA A 44 -0.27 -3.80 12.36
C ALA A 44 -0.98 -2.72 13.19
N ASP A 45 -1.25 -2.99 14.47
CA ASP A 45 -1.72 -1.97 15.41
C ASP A 45 -0.65 -0.88 15.58
N ALA A 46 -0.81 0.18 14.79
CA ALA A 46 0.10 1.28 14.72
C ALA A 46 -0.28 2.44 15.64
N ARG A 47 -1.24 2.28 16.57
CA ARG A 47 -1.76 3.39 17.41
C ARG A 47 -0.69 4.11 18.23
N ARG A 48 0.46 3.48 18.45
CA ARG A 48 1.65 4.08 19.08
C ARG A 48 2.50 4.95 18.14
N LEU A 49 2.35 4.78 16.83
CA LEU A 49 3.15 5.40 15.77
C LEU A 49 2.31 6.32 14.86
N GLY A 50 0.98 6.17 14.85
CA GLY A 50 0.06 7.00 14.08
C GLY A 50 -1.41 6.61 14.31
N ALA A 51 -2.34 7.46 13.86
CA ALA A 51 -3.77 7.24 14.03
C ALA A 51 -4.38 6.46 12.85
N TRP A 52 -3.89 5.25 12.58
CA TRP A 52 -4.55 4.36 11.61
C TRP A 52 -5.60 3.53 12.35
N PRO A 53 -6.90 3.80 12.14
CA PRO A 53 -7.95 3.27 13.00
C PRO A 53 -8.38 1.83 12.68
N ALA A 54 -7.75 1.18 11.70
CA ALA A 54 -8.18 -0.13 11.19
C ALA A 54 -6.99 -1.01 10.78
N ASP A 55 -7.19 -2.33 10.90
CA ASP A 55 -6.20 -3.36 10.53
C ASP A 55 -5.99 -3.45 9.00
N ARG A 56 -6.87 -2.83 8.21
CA ARG A 56 -6.78 -2.72 6.75
C ARG A 56 -7.10 -1.31 6.29
N VAL A 57 -6.29 -0.80 5.37
CA VAL A 57 -6.46 0.53 4.79
C VAL A 57 -6.37 0.44 3.27
N SER A 58 -7.37 0.98 2.58
CA SER A 58 -7.36 1.11 1.11
C SER A 58 -7.13 2.57 0.74
N LEU A 59 -6.25 2.83 -0.22
CA LEU A 59 -5.94 4.18 -0.70
C LEU A 59 -5.75 4.15 -2.21
N GLY A 60 -6.28 5.16 -2.90
CA GLY A 60 -6.13 5.31 -4.34
C GLY A 60 -5.98 6.77 -4.76
N THR A 61 -5.45 7.00 -5.97
CA THR A 61 -5.19 8.33 -6.54
C THR A 61 -5.81 8.50 -7.90
#